data_AF-A0A955ZM45-F1
#
_entry.id   AF-A0A955ZM45-F1
#
_cell.length_a   1.000
_cell.length_b   1.000
_cell.length_c   1.000
_cell.angle_alpha   90.00
_cell.angle_beta   90.00
_cell.angle_gamma   90.00
#
_symmetry.space_group_name_H-M   'P 1'
#
loop_
_entity.id
_entity.type
_entity.pdbx_description
1 polymer ?
#
loop_
_entity_poly.entity_id
_entity_poly.type
_entity_poly.pdbx_seq_one_letter_code
_entity_poly.pdbx_strand_id
1 'polypeptide(L)'
;PPPRPKPAPTAPALAGTWSGSSGTGPMTLEITHQSGRELTANAKVPGGRLALSGSVDAGGTSVRLAEVGGAATFSGTLDTAGAKPRLQGTWRRDADGQPYQWLVVQK
;
A
#
# COMPACT_ATOMS: atom_id res chain seq x y z
N PRO A 1 37.23 12.35 -12.35
CA PRO A 1 35.87 11.78 -12.47
C PRO A 1 34.98 12.23 -11.30
N PRO A 2 33.79 12.81 -11.54
CA PRO A 2 32.83 13.03 -10.46
C PRO A 2 32.39 11.67 -9.89
N PRO A 3 32.09 11.58 -8.59
CA PRO A 3 31.54 10.36 -8.02
C PRO A 3 30.23 10.03 -8.72
N ARG A 4 30.09 8.80 -9.22
CA ARG A 4 28.80 8.30 -9.72
C ARG A 4 27.75 8.52 -8.62
N PRO A 5 26.57 9.09 -8.92
CA PRO A 5 25.50 9.17 -7.93
C PRO A 5 25.26 7.76 -7.40
N LYS A 6 25.43 7.59 -6.09
CA LYS A 6 25.07 6.37 -5.38
C LYS A 6 23.61 6.06 -5.74
N PRO A 7 23.27 4.83 -6.17
CA PRO A 7 21.88 4.48 -6.40
C PRO A 7 21.10 4.86 -5.15
N ALA A 8 20.07 5.70 -5.30
CA ALA A 8 19.13 5.94 -4.22
C ALA A 8 18.63 4.56 -3.73
N PRO A 9 18.42 4.35 -2.42
CA PRO A 9 17.85 3.11 -1.93
C PRO A 9 16.56 2.84 -2.72
N THR A 10 16.57 1.83 -3.58
CA THR A 10 15.40 1.45 -4.35
C THR A 10 14.40 0.91 -3.33
N ALA A 11 13.25 1.55 -3.20
CA ALA A 11 12.19 1.02 -2.35
C ALA A 11 11.85 -0.41 -2.81
N PRO A 12 11.38 -1.29 -1.91
CA PRO A 12 10.97 -2.64 -2.26
C PRO A 12 9.97 -2.61 -3.43
N ALA A 13 10.11 -3.52 -4.38
CA ALA A 13 9.15 -3.63 -5.48
C ALA A 13 7.83 -4.18 -4.93
N LEU A 14 6.84 -3.29 -4.81
CA LEU A 14 5.50 -3.59 -4.31
C LEU A 14 4.50 -3.88 -5.43
N ALA A 15 4.87 -3.61 -6.69
CA ALA A 15 4.02 -3.83 -7.84
C ALA A 15 3.47 -5.27 -7.88
N GLY A 16 2.19 -5.39 -8.19
CA GLY A 16 1.49 -6.67 -8.27
C GLY A 16 0.22 -6.73 -7.44
N THR A 17 -0.35 -7.93 -7.39
CA THR A 17 -1.63 -8.19 -6.73
C THR A 17 -1.42 -8.76 -5.33
N TRP A 18 -2.06 -8.10 -4.38
CA TRP A 18 -2.08 -8.45 -2.97
C TRP A 18 -3.50 -8.83 -2.58
N SER A 19 -3.66 -9.82 -1.72
CA SER A 19 -5.00 -10.26 -1.29
C SER A 19 -5.02 -10.54 0.20
N GLY A 20 -6.16 -10.27 0.83
CA GLY A 20 -6.40 -10.57 2.23
C GLY A 20 -7.74 -10.03 2.69
N SER A 21 -7.78 -9.35 3.82
CA SER A 21 -9.01 -8.84 4.42
C SER A 21 -8.82 -7.44 5.00
N SER A 22 -9.89 -6.67 4.94
CA SER A 22 -10.16 -5.56 5.84
C SER A 22 -11.11 -6.06 6.93
N GLY A 23 -11.14 -5.49 8.12
CA GLY A 23 -12.05 -5.92 9.20
C GLY A 23 -13.54 -5.96 8.83
N THR A 24 -13.92 -5.40 7.68
CA THR A 24 -15.27 -5.45 7.08
C THR A 24 -15.49 -6.57 6.05
N GLY A 25 -14.46 -7.32 5.64
CA GLY A 25 -14.55 -8.37 4.61
C GLY A 25 -13.31 -8.50 3.72
N PRO A 26 -13.38 -9.31 2.64
CA PRO A 26 -12.24 -9.60 1.78
C PRO A 26 -11.76 -8.35 1.03
N MET A 27 -10.45 -8.22 0.90
CA MET A 27 -9.79 -7.09 0.24
C MET A 27 -8.74 -7.58 -0.76
N THR A 28 -8.65 -6.91 -1.91
CA THR A 28 -7.56 -7.10 -2.88
C THR A 28 -6.94 -5.75 -3.17
N LEU A 29 -5.62 -5.64 -3.11
CA LEU A 29 -4.87 -4.44 -3.42
C LEU A 29 -3.98 -4.72 -4.62
N GLU A 30 -4.18 -4.03 -5.72
CA GLU A 30 -3.43 -4.17 -6.95
C GLU A 30 -2.55 -2.93 -7.11
N ILE A 31 -1.24 -3.05 -6.84
CA ILE A 31 -0.28 -1.96 -7.02
C ILE A 31 0.13 -1.96 -8.50
N THR A 32 -0.42 -1.02 -9.27
CA THR A 32 -0.28 -0.95 -10.73
C THR A 32 0.97 -0.21 -11.17
N HIS A 33 1.44 0.75 -10.37
CA HIS A 33 2.62 1.53 -10.70
C HIS A 33 3.39 1.90 -9.43
N GLN A 34 4.72 1.85 -9.52
CA GLN A 34 5.63 2.32 -8.49
C GLN A 34 6.76 3.11 -9.14
N SER A 35 6.93 4.36 -8.72
CA SER A 35 8.04 5.23 -9.17
C SER A 35 8.81 5.74 -7.97
N GLY A 36 9.96 5.14 -7.71
CA GLY A 36 10.75 5.41 -6.50
C GLY A 36 9.93 5.07 -5.24
N ARG A 37 9.42 6.11 -4.58
CA ARG A 37 8.58 6.01 -3.37
C ARG A 37 7.09 6.17 -3.65
N GLU A 38 6.70 6.67 -4.82
CA GLU A 38 5.30 6.87 -5.16
C GLU A 38 4.67 5.56 -5.60
N LEU A 39 3.42 5.34 -5.18
CA LEU A 39 2.63 4.17 -5.47
C LEU A 39 1.29 4.58 -6.06
N THR A 40 0.87 3.89 -7.10
CA THR A 40 -0.50 3.90 -7.60
C THR A 40 -1.06 2.49 -7.46
N ALA A 41 -2.25 2.39 -6.89
CA ALA A 41 -2.88 1.11 -6.62
C ALA A 41 -4.40 1.16 -6.83
N ASN A 42 -5.01 0.00 -6.96
CA ASN A 42 -6.45 -0.16 -6.96
C ASN A 42 -6.82 -1.14 -5.86
N ALA A 43 -7.67 -0.72 -4.92
CA ALA A 43 -8.20 -1.59 -3.90
C ALA A 43 -9.62 -2.04 -4.27
N LYS A 44 -9.89 -3.34 -4.20
CA LYS A 44 -11.23 -3.91 -4.18
C LYS A 44 -11.56 -4.24 -2.73
N VAL A 45 -12.55 -3.56 -2.16
CA VAL A 45 -12.99 -3.70 -0.77
C VAL A 45 -14.48 -4.03 -0.73
N PRO A 46 -15.02 -4.48 0.42
CA PRO A 46 -16.46 -4.60 0.61
C PRO A 46 -17.10 -3.20 0.45
N GLY A 47 -17.87 -3.01 -0.61
CA GLY A 47 -18.48 -1.72 -0.96
C GLY A 47 -17.98 -1.08 -2.25
N GLY A 48 -16.97 -1.65 -2.93
CA GLY A 48 -16.60 -1.21 -4.29
C GLY A 48 -15.11 -1.31 -4.61
N ARG A 49 -14.72 -0.64 -5.69
CA ARG A 49 -13.32 -0.45 -6.08
C ARG A 49 -12.91 0.99 -5.78
N LEU A 50 -11.76 1.16 -5.16
CA LEU A 50 -11.15 2.43 -4.82
C LEU A 50 -9.86 2.58 -5.62
N ALA A 51 -9.70 3.71 -6.32
CA ALA A 51 -8.41 4.09 -6.89
C ALA A 51 -7.57 4.72 -5.77
N LEU A 52 -6.37 4.23 -5.55
CA LEU A 52 -5.48 4.66 -4.48
C LEU A 52 -4.19 5.23 -5.04
N SER A 53 -3.68 6.27 -4.40
CA SER A 53 -2.37 6.85 -4.67
C SER A 53 -1.66 7.15 -3.36
N GLY A 54 -0.35 7.05 -3.34
CA GLY A 54 0.39 7.39 -2.13
C GLY A 54 1.86 7.05 -2.24
N SER A 55 2.45 6.65 -1.12
CA SER A 55 3.89 6.44 -1.05
C SER A 55 4.31 5.38 -0.04
N VAL A 56 5.47 4.79 -0.30
CA VAL A 56 6.24 4.01 0.66
C VAL A 56 7.38 4.84 1.24
N ASP A 57 7.67 4.64 2.52
CA ASP A 57 8.81 5.25 3.21
C ASP A 57 10.17 4.87 2.58
N ALA A 58 11.20 5.66 2.89
CA ALA A 58 12.59 5.45 2.48
C ALA A 58 13.16 4.06 2.84
N GLY A 59 12.77 3.52 3.99
CA GLY A 59 13.15 2.19 4.45
C GLY A 59 12.29 1.07 3.86
N GLY A 60 11.25 1.41 3.09
CA GLY A 60 10.36 0.41 2.51
C GLY A 60 9.37 -0.20 3.51
N THR A 61 9.37 0.23 4.78
CA THR A 61 8.65 -0.47 5.86
C THR A 61 7.28 0.11 6.14
N SER A 62 6.98 1.33 5.69
CA SER A 62 5.71 2.00 5.93
C SER A 62 5.07 2.40 4.61
N VAL A 63 3.78 2.12 4.46
CA VAL A 63 3.01 2.45 3.26
C VAL A 63 1.84 3.33 3.65
N ARG A 64 1.61 4.39 2.89
CA ARG A 64 0.44 5.25 2.97
C ARG A 64 -0.19 5.35 1.60
N LEU A 65 -1.46 5.06 1.50
CA LEU A 65 -2.27 5.18 0.29
C LEU A 65 -3.54 5.96 0.64
N ALA A 66 -3.96 6.85 -0.23
CA ALA A 66 -5.18 7.62 -0.12
C ALA A 66 -6.02 7.43 -1.38
N GLU A 67 -7.32 7.44 -1.22
CA GLU A 67 -8.27 7.37 -2.31
C GLU A 67 -8.17 8.62 -3.19
N VAL A 68 -8.07 8.40 -4.50
CA VAL A 68 -8.02 9.47 -5.49
C VAL A 68 -9.42 10.07 -5.62
N GLY A 69 -9.59 11.32 -5.17
CA GLY A 69 -10.87 12.02 -5.21
C GLY A 69 -11.87 11.59 -4.14
N GLY A 70 -11.42 10.84 -3.12
CA GLY A 70 -12.25 10.39 -2.01
C GLY A 70 -11.61 10.65 -0.64
N ALA A 71 -12.18 10.04 0.39
CA ALA A 71 -11.78 10.24 1.79
C ALA A 71 -11.11 9.00 2.40
N ALA A 72 -11.07 7.87 1.68
CA ALA A 72 -10.48 6.67 2.24
C ALA A 72 -8.94 6.75 2.29
N THR A 73 -8.36 6.32 3.40
CA THR A 73 -6.90 6.25 3.58
C THR A 73 -6.50 4.90 4.16
N PHE A 74 -5.43 4.32 3.60
CA PHE A 74 -4.81 3.08 4.04
C PHE A 74 -3.41 3.43 4.53
N SER A 75 -3.13 3.21 5.79
CA SER A 75 -1.79 3.38 6.36
C SER A 75 -1.37 2.09 7.04
N GLY A 76 -0.13 1.68 6.85
CA GLY A 76 0.32 0.41 7.38
C GLY A 76 1.82 0.20 7.25
N THR A 77 2.23 -0.98 7.64
CA THR A 77 3.61 -1.45 7.52
C THR A 77 3.71 -2.55 6.47
N LEU A 78 4.81 -2.51 5.74
CA LEU A 78 5.27 -3.59 4.88
C LEU A 78 6.23 -4.45 5.69
N ASP A 79 5.97 -5.75 5.65
CA ASP A 79 6.90 -6.76 6.13
C ASP A 79 7.31 -7.67 4.96
N THR A 80 8.59 -7.58 4.60
CA THR A 80 9.26 -8.38 3.56
C THR A 80 10.14 -9.48 4.15
N ALA A 81 10.12 -9.71 5.48
CA ALA A 81 10.98 -10.70 6.12
C ALA A 81 10.50 -12.15 5.89
N GLY A 82 9.23 -12.33 5.52
CA GLY A 82 8.66 -13.64 5.20
C GLY A 82 8.81 -14.06 3.73
N ALA A 83 8.55 -15.34 3.45
CA ALA A 83 8.55 -15.89 2.08
C ALA A 83 7.55 -15.20 1.14
N LYS A 84 6.53 -14.55 1.69
CA LYS A 84 5.60 -13.67 0.97
C LYS A 84 5.54 -12.32 1.67
N PRO A 85 5.84 -11.22 0.97
CA PRO A 85 5.64 -9.89 1.52
C PRO A 85 4.18 -9.69 1.97
N ARG A 86 4.00 -9.01 3.11
CA ARG A 86 2.70 -8.69 3.67
C ARG A 86 2.59 -7.20 3.99
N LEU A 87 1.44 -6.62 3.67
CA LEU A 87 1.08 -5.25 4.01
C LEU A 87 -0.08 -5.28 4.99
N GLN A 88 0.07 -4.59 6.11
CA GLN A 88 -0.98 -4.55 7.14
C GLN A 88 -1.06 -3.21 7.83
N GLY A 89 -2.24 -2.84 8.28
CA GLY A 89 -2.41 -1.60 9.04
C GLY A 89 -3.86 -1.22 9.24
N THR A 90 -4.12 0.08 9.16
CA THR A 90 -5.44 0.67 9.34
C THR A 90 -5.94 1.26 8.03
N TRP A 91 -7.22 1.03 7.76
CA TRP A 91 -7.98 1.62 6.68
C TRP A 91 -9.09 2.46 7.30
N ARG A 92 -9.15 3.74 6.93
CA ARG A 92 -10.24 4.65 7.28
C ARG A 92 -10.99 4.97 6.00
N ARG A 93 -12.32 4.90 6.00
CA ARG A 93 -13.12 5.19 4.80
C ARG A 93 -13.40 6.69 4.65
N ASP A 94 -13.34 7.43 5.75
CA ASP A 94 -13.71 8.83 5.89
C ASP A 94 -13.02 9.45 7.12
N ALA A 95 -13.00 10.78 7.21
CA ALA A 95 -12.31 11.52 8.28
C ALA A 95 -12.82 11.15 9.69
N ASP A 96 -14.11 10.83 9.79
CA ASP A 96 -14.81 10.47 11.03
C ASP A 96 -15.10 8.96 11.15
N GLY A 97 -14.67 8.18 10.15
CA GLY A 97 -14.93 6.75 10.06
C GLY A 97 -14.16 5.92 11.08
N GLN A 98 -14.79 4.84 11.56
CA GLN A 98 -14.10 3.84 12.38
C GLN A 98 -12.94 3.21 11.59
N PRO A 99 -11.71 3.17 12.14
CA PRO A 99 -10.59 2.52 11.47
C PRO A 99 -10.78 1.00 11.46
N TYR A 100 -10.66 0.39 10.28
CA TYR A 100 -10.64 -1.05 10.12
C TYR A 100 -9.21 -1.55 9.98
N GLN A 101 -8.86 -2.63 10.66
CA GLN A 101 -7.61 -3.31 10.39
C GLN A 101 -7.64 -3.93 9.00
N TRP A 102 -6.55 -3.87 8.26
CA TRP A 102 -6.40 -4.59 7.00
C TRP A 102 -5.07 -5.34 6.98
N LEU A 103 -5.08 -6.44 6.24
CA LEU A 103 -3.92 -7.28 5.96
C LEU A 103 -4.07 -7.81 4.54
N VAL A 104 -3.04 -7.66 3.73
CA VAL A 104 -2.93 -8.28 2.41
C VAL A 104 -1.55 -8.88 2.23
N VAL A 105 -1.49 -9.99 1.52
CA VAL A 105 -0.25 -10.72 1.23
C VAL A 105 -0.06 -10.74 -0.27
N GLN A 106 1.17 -10.56 -0.73
CA GLN A 106 1.50 -10.64 -2.16
C GLN A 106 1.23 -12.06 -2.65
N LYS A 107 0.47 -12.20 -3.73
CA LYS A 107 0.05 -13.51 -4.24
C LYS A 107 1.20 -14.25 -4.90
#